data_AF-E0IFY3-F1
#
_entry.id   AF-E0IFY3-F1
#
_cell.length_a   1.000
_cell.length_b   1.000
_cell.length_c   1.000
_cell.angle_alpha   90.00
_cell.angle_beta   90.00
_cell.angle_gamma   90.00
#
_symmetry.space_group_name_H-M   'P 1'
#
loop_
_entity.id
_entity.type
_entity.pdbx_description
1 polymer ?
#
loop_
_entity_poly.entity_id
_entity_poly.type
_entity_poly.pdbx_seq_one_letter_code
_entity_poly.pdbx_strand_id
1 'polypeptide(L)'
;MQPAGFAAIEVAKRNGQWDKAYESQSTVSMPDDFAAELAQHEAAKQFYEQLNRQNQFAILFRIHQAKKPETRAKRIEQFIAMLERGEMLYPKAKA
;
A
#
# COMPACT_ATOMS: atom_id res chain seq x y z
N MET A 1 17.10 4.23 -12.59
CA MET A 1 16.09 3.52 -13.42
C MET A 1 14.74 3.61 -12.70
N GLN A 2 13.67 3.82 -13.47
CA GLN A 2 12.52 4.71 -13.21
C GLN A 2 11.73 4.51 -11.88
N PRO A 3 11.54 5.56 -11.06
CA PRO A 3 10.54 5.56 -10.01
C PRO A 3 9.20 6.09 -10.56
N ALA A 4 8.62 5.41 -11.55
CA ALA A 4 7.34 5.79 -12.18
C ALA A 4 6.15 5.79 -11.20
N GLY A 5 6.33 5.26 -9.98
CA GLY A 5 5.34 5.31 -8.91
C GLY A 5 5.24 6.64 -8.15
N PHE A 6 6.20 7.57 -8.31
CA PHE A 6 6.21 8.81 -7.52
C PHE A 6 5.31 9.91 -8.10
N ALA A 7 5.19 10.01 -9.43
CA ALA A 7 4.42 11.07 -10.07
C ALA A 7 2.90 10.97 -9.81
N ALA A 8 2.36 9.75 -9.68
CA ALA A 8 0.94 9.55 -9.38
C ALA A 8 0.54 10.07 -7.99
N ILE A 9 1.46 10.01 -7.02
CA ILE A 9 1.21 10.45 -5.65
C ILE A 9 1.27 11.97 -5.54
N GLU A 10 2.22 12.60 -6.23
CA GLU A 10 2.33 14.07 -6.32
C GLU A 10 1.06 14.68 -6.93
N VAL A 11 0.52 14.06 -7.98
CA VAL A 11 -0.74 14.50 -8.62
C VAL A 11 -1.93 14.34 -7.67
N ALA A 12 -2.01 13.24 -6.92
CA ALA A 12 -3.08 13.01 -5.96
C ALA A 12 -3.04 13.96 -4.75
N LYS A 13 -1.84 14.30 -4.26
CA LYS A 13 -1.63 15.25 -3.16
C LYS A 13 -2.04 16.67 -3.56
N ARG A 14 -1.82 17.06 -4.82
CA ARG A 14 -2.12 18.39 -5.33
C ARG A 14 -3.61 18.66 -5.57
N ASN A 15 -4.43 17.61 -5.67
CA ASN A 15 -5.85 17.72 -6.02
C ASN A 15 -6.82 17.78 -4.83
N GLY A 16 -6.35 17.83 -3.56
CA GLY A 16 -7.23 17.93 -2.38
C GLY A 16 -8.18 16.73 -2.15
N GLN A 17 -8.22 15.78 -3.08
CA GLN A 17 -8.83 14.45 -2.96
C GLN A 17 -8.06 13.57 -1.96
N TRP A 18 -6.84 13.98 -1.60
CA TRP A 18 -6.00 13.35 -0.58
C TRP A 18 -6.62 13.44 0.82
N ASP A 19 -7.13 14.61 1.21
CA ASP A 19 -7.75 14.85 2.53
C ASP A 19 -9.19 14.31 2.60
N LYS A 20 -9.99 14.48 1.54
CA LYS A 20 -11.38 13.96 1.51
C LYS A 20 -11.48 12.43 1.46
N ALA A 21 -10.49 11.76 0.87
CA ALA A 21 -10.42 10.31 0.94
C ALA A 21 -9.92 9.84 2.34
N TYR A 22 -9.23 10.70 3.10
CA TYR A 22 -8.52 10.37 4.34
C TYR A 22 -9.43 10.10 5.55
N GLU A 23 -10.64 10.67 5.62
CA GLU A 23 -11.63 10.36 6.67
C GLU A 23 -12.42 9.07 6.38
N SER A 24 -12.64 8.75 5.09
CA SER A 24 -13.32 7.52 4.66
C SER A 24 -12.35 6.35 4.40
N GLN A 25 -11.04 6.54 4.59
CA GLN A 25 -9.98 5.59 4.22
C GLN A 25 -9.64 4.54 5.28
N SER A 26 -10.11 4.70 6.53
CA SER A 26 -10.30 3.52 7.41
C SER A 26 -11.23 2.49 6.74
N THR A 27 -11.95 2.90 5.69
CA THR A 27 -12.90 2.17 4.87
C THR A 27 -12.55 2.17 3.37
N VAL A 28 -11.30 2.48 2.96
CA VAL A 28 -10.88 2.10 1.59
C VAL A 28 -10.66 0.60 1.63
N SER A 29 -11.64 -0.12 1.06
CA SER A 29 -11.77 -1.57 1.08
C SER A 29 -10.43 -2.24 0.81
N MET A 30 -9.81 -2.73 1.89
CA MET A 30 -8.69 -3.65 1.80
C MET A 30 -9.14 -4.80 0.89
N PRO A 31 -8.46 -5.05 -0.24
CA PRO A 31 -8.84 -6.14 -1.11
C PRO A 31 -8.87 -7.46 -0.34
N ASP A 32 -9.93 -8.25 -0.49
CA ASP A 32 -10.11 -9.48 0.30
C ASP A 32 -8.95 -10.46 0.12
N ASP A 33 -8.34 -10.50 -1.06
CA ASP A 33 -7.15 -11.29 -1.35
C ASP A 33 -5.90 -10.79 -0.61
N PHE A 34 -5.70 -9.47 -0.54
CA PHE A 34 -4.62 -8.91 0.28
C PHE A 34 -4.87 -9.13 1.76
N ALA A 35 -6.11 -9.00 2.23
CA ALA A 35 -6.48 -9.23 3.63
C ALA A 35 -6.29 -10.71 4.02
N ALA A 36 -6.69 -11.65 3.17
CA ALA A 36 -6.53 -13.08 3.39
C ALA A 36 -5.06 -13.49 3.45
N GLU A 37 -4.23 -12.96 2.57
CA GLU A 37 -2.78 -13.22 2.60
C GLU A 37 -2.12 -12.54 3.81
N LEU A 38 -2.48 -11.29 4.12
CA LEU A 38 -1.95 -10.58 5.29
C LEU A 38 -2.33 -11.29 6.61
N ALA A 39 -3.51 -11.92 6.67
CA ALA A 39 -3.94 -12.70 7.83
C ALA A 39 -3.13 -14.00 8.03
N GLN A 40 -2.55 -14.55 6.96
CA GLN A 40 -1.64 -15.71 7.05
C GLN A 40 -0.24 -15.31 7.56
N HIS A 41 0.13 -14.03 7.41
CA HIS A 41 1.44 -13.50 7.77
C HIS A 41 1.34 -12.47 8.91
N GLU A 42 1.29 -12.96 10.14
CA GLU A 42 1.08 -12.10 11.33
C GLU A 42 2.14 -11.00 11.48
N ALA A 43 3.41 -11.30 11.17
CA ALA A 43 4.50 -10.31 11.20
C ALA A 43 4.27 -9.18 10.17
N ALA A 44 3.86 -9.53 8.95
CA ALA A 44 3.52 -8.56 7.92
C ALA A 44 2.31 -7.71 8.33
N LYS A 45 1.30 -8.33 8.94
CA LYS A 45 0.11 -7.63 9.44
C LYS A 45 0.47 -6.59 10.49
N GLN A 46 1.22 -6.97 11.51
CA GLN A 46 1.66 -6.07 12.58
C GLN A 46 2.48 -4.90 12.00
N PHE A 47 3.39 -5.19 11.07
CA PHE A 47 4.19 -4.15 10.43
C PHE A 47 3.32 -3.23 9.55
N TYR A 48 2.36 -3.79 8.81
CA TYR A 48 1.42 -3.02 8.00
C TYR A 48 0.57 -2.07 8.85
N GLU A 49 0.10 -2.50 10.02
CA GLU A 49 -0.64 -1.66 10.97
C GLU A 49 0.22 -0.52 11.53
N GLN A 50 1.55 -0.72 11.63
CA GLN A 50 2.50 0.33 12.05
C GLN A 50 2.90 1.29 10.91
N LEU A 51 2.62 0.93 9.65
CA LEU A 51 2.91 1.80 8.52
C LEU A 51 2.11 3.10 8.61
N ASN A 52 2.74 4.19 8.15
CA ASN A 52 1.99 5.42 7.95
C ASN A 52 0.98 5.24 6.79
N ARG A 53 -0.05 6.09 6.79
CA ARG A 53 -1.11 6.09 5.78
C ARG A 53 -0.59 6.19 4.35
N GLN A 54 0.52 6.88 4.12
CA GLN A 54 1.17 6.98 2.80
C GLN A 54 1.66 5.61 2.29
N ASN A 55 2.31 4.81 3.15
CA ASN A 55 2.78 3.49 2.78
C ASN A 55 1.64 2.49 2.60
N GLN A 56 0.66 2.48 3.50
CA GLN A 56 -0.54 1.64 3.38
C GLN A 56 -1.27 1.91 2.05
N PHE A 57 -1.54 3.18 1.74
CA PHE A 57 -2.18 3.57 0.49
C PHE A 57 -1.34 3.17 -0.73
N ALA A 58 -0.03 3.38 -0.71
CA ALA A 58 0.82 3.03 -1.84
C ALA A 58 0.79 1.53 -2.17
N ILE A 59 0.70 0.68 -1.14
CA ILE A 59 0.51 -0.77 -1.31
C ILE A 59 -0.86 -1.03 -1.96
N LEU A 60 -1.95 -0.55 -1.36
CA LEU A 60 -3.31 -0.75 -1.87
C LEU A 60 -3.48 -0.23 -3.30
N PHE A 61 -2.99 0.97 -3.60
CA PHE A 61 -3.04 1.58 -4.92
C PHE A 61 -2.30 0.73 -5.96
N ARG A 62 -1.12 0.20 -5.64
CA ARG A 62 -0.35 -0.66 -6.55
C ARG A 62 -1.03 -2.01 -6.78
N ILE A 63 -1.73 -2.54 -5.78
CA ILE A 63 -2.57 -3.74 -5.91
C ILE A 63 -3.77 -3.44 -6.83
N HIS A 64 -4.50 -2.35 -6.59
CA HIS A 64 -5.64 -1.95 -7.43
C HIS A 64 -5.26 -1.64 -8.88
N GLN A 65 -4.09 -1.04 -9.11
CA GLN A 65 -3.58 -0.77 -10.46
C GLN A 65 -3.18 -2.05 -11.22
N ALA A 66 -3.09 -3.20 -10.55
CA ALA A 66 -2.80 -4.48 -11.19
C ALA A 66 -4.05 -5.05 -11.86
N LYS A 67 -4.29 -4.65 -13.11
CA LYS A 67 -5.47 -5.09 -13.88
C LYS A 67 -5.52 -6.60 -14.17
N LYS A 68 -4.35 -7.27 -14.18
CA LYS A 68 -4.26 -8.72 -14.42
C LYS A 68 -4.23 -9.46 -13.07
N PRO A 69 -5.05 -10.50 -12.87
CA PRO A 69 -5.11 -11.24 -11.61
C PRO A 69 -3.76 -11.88 -11.24
N GLU A 70 -3.03 -12.43 -12.21
CA GLU A 70 -1.68 -12.98 -11.98
C GLU A 70 -0.68 -11.92 -11.48
N THR A 71 -0.78 -10.69 -11.99
CA THR A 71 0.08 -9.58 -11.56
C THR A 71 -0.33 -9.06 -10.19
N ARG A 72 -1.63 -9.13 -9.86
CA ARG A 72 -2.17 -8.76 -8.56
C ARG A 72 -1.67 -9.71 -7.48
N ALA A 73 -1.79 -11.03 -7.68
CA ALA A 73 -1.28 -12.05 -6.76
C ALA A 73 0.24 -11.87 -6.53
N LYS A 74 1.03 -11.75 -7.60
CA LYS A 74 2.48 -11.50 -7.49
C LYS A 74 2.82 -10.23 -6.70
N ARG A 75 2.03 -9.16 -6.86
CA ARG A 75 2.24 -7.93 -6.10
C ARG A 75 1.91 -8.10 -4.62
N ILE A 76 0.84 -8.81 -4.30
CA ILE A 76 0.45 -9.12 -2.92
C ILE A 76 1.57 -9.88 -2.22
N GLU A 77 2.05 -10.98 -2.81
CA GLU A 77 3.19 -11.75 -2.30
C GLU A 77 4.44 -10.88 -2.11
N GLN A 78 4.77 -10.03 -3.08
CA GLN A 78 5.92 -9.12 -2.99
C GLN A 78 5.77 -8.12 -1.84
N PHE A 79 4.58 -7.55 -1.63
CA PHE A 79 4.35 -6.61 -0.55
C PHE A 79 4.36 -7.31 0.81
N ILE A 80 3.80 -8.51 0.92
CA ILE A 80 3.87 -9.29 2.17
C ILE A 80 5.31 -9.61 2.52
N ALA A 81 6.09 -10.16 1.58
CA ALA A 81 7.50 -10.43 1.82
C ALA A 81 8.30 -9.16 2.20
N MET A 82 7.95 -8.01 1.62
CA MET A 82 8.53 -6.71 2.01
C MET A 82 8.15 -6.31 3.44
N LEU A 83 6.88 -6.46 3.81
CA LEU A 83 6.38 -6.17 5.17
C LEU A 83 6.97 -7.12 6.22
N GLU A 84 7.14 -8.40 5.90
CA GLU A 84 7.81 -9.37 6.78
C GLU A 84 9.27 -9.01 7.04
N ARG A 85 9.96 -8.41 6.05
CA ARG A 85 11.31 -7.86 6.22
C ARG A 85 11.34 -6.52 6.96
N GLY A 86 10.19 -5.95 7.32
CA GLY A 86 10.11 -4.61 7.91
C GLY A 86 10.46 -3.49 6.94
N GLU A 87 10.31 -3.73 5.63
CA GLU A 87 10.59 -2.74 4.59
C GLU A 87 9.33 -1.94 4.24
N MET A 88 9.51 -0.68 3.86
CA MET A 88 8.44 0.23 3.47
C MET A 88 8.77 0.97 2.17
N LEU A 89 7.74 1.29 1.38
CA LEU A 89 7.91 1.93 0.06
C LEU A 89 8.42 3.36 0.14
N TYR A 90 8.03 4.07 1.19
CA TYR A 90 8.41 5.44 1.47
C TYR A 90 9.08 5.48 2.84
N PRO A 91 10.34 5.93 2.92
CA PRO A 91 10.99 6.10 4.21
C PRO A 91 10.19 7.07 5.05
N LYS A 92 10.01 6.75 6.33
CA LYS A 92 9.45 7.69 7.31
C LYS A 92 10.34 8.94 7.26
N ALA A 93 9.79 10.07 6.82
CA ALA A 93 10.54 11.31 6.82
C ALA A 93 11.14 11.50 8.22
N LYS A 94 12.48 11.59 8.31
CA LYS A 94 13.13 11.97 9.56
C LYS A 94 12.52 13.31 9.96
N ALA A 95 11.88 13.34 11.13
CA ALA A 95 11.59 14.58 11.83
C ALA A 95 12.93 15.29 12.14
#